data_AF-A0A952HK23-F1
#
_entry.id   AF-A0A952HK23-F1
#
_cell.length_a   1.000
_cell.length_b   1.000
_cell.length_c   1.000
_cell.angle_alpha   90.00
_cell.angle_beta   90.00
_cell.angle_gamma   90.00
#
_symmetry.space_group_name_H-M   'P 1'
#
loop_
_entity.id
_entity.type
_entity.pdbx_description
1 polymer ?
#
loop_
_entity_poly.entity_id
_entity_poly.type
_entity_poly.pdbx_seq_one_letter_code
_entity_poly.pdbx_strand_id
1 'polypeptide(L)'
;MKNKKFFHLSNSLHASSRAFTLIEMLIVLLTAILILAIAINNFPKQRKIYTYQQYISELETAVRMAKLKAVERSVNVSICPVNNSIVVYDKGSDRSYPCDGNGKIIYTINIDNSIATVKGSGFSFDPRGLGIIGGNICIQSADGSMYYKILVQSLSGRINIQKGSGGC
;
A
#
# COMPACT_ATOMS: atom_id res chain seq x y z
N MET A 1 -35.50 20.68 -72.09
CA MET A 1 -34.51 21.64 -71.55
C MET A 1 -34.44 21.51 -70.04
N LYS A 2 -33.22 21.29 -69.52
CA LYS A 2 -32.67 21.57 -68.17
C LYS A 2 -33.34 20.95 -66.92
N ASN A 3 -32.76 19.90 -66.30
CA ASN A 3 -31.65 19.87 -65.32
C ASN A 3 -31.97 20.45 -63.92
N LYS A 4 -31.87 19.61 -62.87
CA LYS A 4 -31.16 19.83 -61.57
C LYS A 4 -31.57 18.72 -60.57
N LYS A 5 -30.77 17.66 -60.40
CA LYS A 5 -29.70 17.47 -59.40
C LYS A 5 -30.16 17.42 -57.93
N PHE A 6 -30.35 16.18 -57.47
CA PHE A 6 -29.83 15.57 -56.24
C PHE A 6 -28.99 16.46 -55.30
N PHE A 7 -29.35 16.48 -54.02
CA PHE A 7 -28.39 16.60 -52.91
C PHE A 7 -28.95 15.90 -51.65
N HIS A 8 -28.84 14.58 -51.60
CA HIS A 8 -28.91 13.81 -50.36
C HIS A 8 -27.54 13.90 -49.67
N LEU A 9 -27.42 14.67 -48.59
CA LEU A 9 -26.28 14.59 -47.67
C LEU A 9 -26.49 13.42 -46.71
N SER A 10 -26.26 12.20 -47.19
CA SER A 10 -25.93 11.09 -46.29
C SER A 10 -24.45 11.20 -45.95
N ASN A 11 -24.14 11.55 -44.71
CA ASN A 11 -22.81 11.37 -44.14
C ASN A 11 -22.42 9.91 -44.34
N SER A 12 -21.47 9.66 -45.25
CA SER A 12 -20.82 8.38 -45.37
C SER A 12 -19.93 8.20 -44.13
N LEU A 13 -20.48 7.54 -43.12
CA LEU A 13 -19.64 6.69 -42.28
C LEU A 13 -19.07 5.64 -43.22
N HIS A 14 -17.88 5.93 -43.75
CA HIS A 14 -17.05 5.00 -44.47
C HIS A 14 -16.58 3.95 -43.45
N ALA A 15 -17.48 3.02 -43.11
CA ALA A 15 -17.08 1.75 -42.52
C ALA A 15 -16.26 1.06 -43.60
N SER A 16 -14.95 1.26 -43.54
CA SER A 16 -13.97 0.48 -44.29
C SER A 16 -14.16 -0.97 -43.85
N SER A 17 -14.99 -1.72 -44.56
CA SER A 17 -15.20 -3.15 -44.39
C SER A 17 -13.96 -3.90 -44.84
N ARG A 18 -12.85 -3.72 -44.12
CA ARG A 18 -11.74 -4.68 -44.14
C ARG A 18 -12.20 -5.85 -43.30
N ALA A 19 -12.85 -6.82 -43.94
CA ALA A 19 -13.13 -8.11 -43.31
C ALA A 19 -11.78 -8.71 -42.89
N PHE A 20 -11.56 -8.84 -41.58
CA PHE A 20 -10.43 -9.59 -41.05
C PHE A 20 -10.44 -10.99 -41.66
N THR A 21 -9.32 -11.40 -42.23
CA THR A 21 -9.24 -12.73 -42.82
C THR A 21 -9.32 -13.79 -41.69
N LEU A 22 -9.91 -14.96 -41.98
CA LEU A 22 -10.02 -16.03 -40.99
C LEU A 22 -8.64 -16.44 -40.44
N ILE A 23 -7.62 -16.40 -41.31
CA ILE A 23 -6.24 -16.67 -40.94
C ILE A 23 -5.66 -15.60 -39.99
N GLU A 24 -5.99 -14.33 -40.18
CA GLU A 24 -5.54 -13.24 -39.32
C GLU A 24 -6.15 -13.36 -37.92
N MET A 25 -7.43 -13.72 -37.82
CA MET A 25 -8.06 -14.04 -36.52
C MET A 25 -7.42 -15.23 -35.82
N LEU A 26 -7.00 -16.27 -36.56
CA LEU A 26 -6.29 -17.42 -36.01
C LEU A 26 -4.92 -17.01 -35.43
N ILE A 27 -4.16 -16.19 -36.15
CA ILE A 27 -2.84 -15.69 -35.71
C ILE A 27 -2.99 -14.81 -34.46
N VAL A 28 -4.00 -13.94 -34.41
CA VAL A 28 -4.28 -13.11 -33.23
C VAL A 28 -4.64 -14.00 -32.02
N LEU A 29 -5.45 -15.03 -32.20
CA LEU A 29 -5.78 -15.98 -31.14
C LEU A 29 -4.54 -16.74 -30.64
N LEU A 30 -3.70 -17.23 -31.54
CA LEU A 30 -2.47 -17.95 -31.18
C LEU A 30 -1.51 -17.04 -30.39
N THR A 31 -1.30 -15.82 -30.85
CA THR A 31 -0.43 -14.86 -30.15
C THR A 31 -1.02 -14.44 -28.80
N ALA A 32 -2.34 -14.26 -28.69
CA ALA A 32 -3.01 -13.98 -27.43
C ALA A 32 -2.83 -15.12 -26.41
N ILE A 33 -2.99 -16.39 -26.84
CA ILE A 33 -2.79 -17.56 -25.97
C ILE A 33 -1.35 -17.62 -25.44
N LEU A 34 -0.36 -17.36 -26.30
CA LEU A 34 1.05 -17.35 -25.91
C LEU A 34 1.34 -16.28 -24.85
N ILE A 35 0.80 -15.07 -25.00
CA ILE A 35 0.98 -13.99 -24.03
C ILE A 35 0.30 -14.33 -22.70
N LEU A 36 -0.93 -14.86 -22.74
CA LEU A 36 -1.66 -15.26 -21.55
C LEU A 36 -0.92 -16.34 -20.75
N ALA A 37 -0.30 -17.31 -21.43
CA ALA A 37 0.48 -18.36 -20.77
C ALA A 37 1.65 -17.81 -19.94
N ILE A 38 2.38 -16.80 -20.46
CA ILE A 38 3.51 -16.17 -19.75
C ILE A 38 3.02 -15.27 -18.60
N ALA A 39 1.89 -14.57 -18.81
CA ALA A 39 1.33 -13.64 -17.83
C ALA A 39 0.86 -14.34 -16.54
N ILE A 40 0.20 -15.50 -16.66
CA ILE A 40 -0.38 -16.22 -15.52
C ILE A 40 0.69 -16.62 -14.48
N ASN A 41 1.86 -17.07 -14.93
CA ASN A 41 2.90 -17.56 -14.01
C ASN A 41 3.55 -16.43 -13.19
N ASN A 42 3.64 -15.21 -13.74
CA ASN A 42 4.31 -14.09 -13.06
C ASN A 42 3.39 -13.26 -12.16
N PHE A 43 2.08 -13.36 -12.34
CA PHE A 43 1.09 -12.59 -11.59
C PHE A 43 1.17 -12.74 -10.06
N PRO A 44 1.34 -13.95 -9.48
CA PRO A 44 1.38 -14.11 -8.02
C PRO A 44 2.57 -13.40 -7.40
N LYS A 45 3.75 -13.49 -8.03
CA LYS A 45 4.98 -12.85 -7.57
C LYS A 45 4.83 -11.34 -7.55
N GLN A 46 4.29 -10.77 -8.61
CA GLN A 46 4.07 -9.33 -8.70
C GLN A 46 3.06 -8.85 -7.65
N ARG A 47 1.96 -9.59 -7.45
CA ARG A 47 0.98 -9.28 -6.41
C ARG A 47 1.64 -9.17 -5.03
N LYS A 48 2.51 -10.10 -4.66
CA LYS A 48 3.21 -10.05 -3.37
C LYS A 48 4.05 -8.78 -3.20
N ILE A 49 4.79 -8.39 -4.23
CA ILE A 49 5.62 -7.18 -4.22
C ILE A 49 4.74 -5.93 -4.06
N TYR A 50 3.65 -5.82 -4.82
CA TYR A 50 2.73 -4.68 -4.69
C TYR A 50 2.07 -4.60 -3.32
N THR A 51 1.58 -5.73 -2.79
CA THR A 51 0.97 -5.79 -1.46
C THR A 51 1.98 -5.43 -0.36
N TYR A 52 3.23 -5.87 -0.48
CA TYR A 52 4.30 -5.47 0.44
C TYR A 52 4.54 -3.95 0.43
N GLN A 53 4.60 -3.34 -0.75
CA GLN A 53 4.75 -1.88 -0.89
C GLN A 53 3.55 -1.13 -0.32
N GLN A 54 2.34 -1.69 -0.47
CA GLN A 54 1.13 -1.14 0.13
C GLN A 54 1.23 -1.11 1.66
N TYR A 55 1.67 -2.20 2.30
CA TYR A 55 1.86 -2.23 3.75
C TYR A 55 2.88 -1.20 4.26
N ILE A 56 3.96 -0.98 3.50
CA ILE A 56 4.95 0.07 3.81
C ILE A 56 4.30 1.45 3.75
N SER A 57 3.58 1.75 2.67
CA SER A 57 2.92 3.03 2.48
C SER A 57 1.85 3.29 3.55
N GLU A 58 1.12 2.24 3.91
CA GLU A 58 0.12 2.29 4.96
C GLU A 58 0.74 2.53 6.34
N LEU A 59 1.87 1.87 6.64
CA LEU A 59 2.63 2.14 7.86
C LEU A 59 3.12 3.59 7.92
N GLU A 60 3.74 4.12 6.86
CA GLU A 60 4.16 5.53 6.82
C GLU A 60 2.99 6.49 7.09
N THR A 61 1.85 6.20 6.46
CA THR A 61 0.63 6.98 6.61
C THR A 61 0.10 6.89 8.04
N ALA A 62 0.08 5.70 8.63
CA ALA A 62 -0.35 5.48 10.01
C ALA A 62 0.55 6.23 11.00
N VAL A 63 1.86 6.27 10.79
CA VAL A 63 2.80 7.02 11.65
C VAL A 63 2.54 8.52 11.56
N ARG A 64 2.41 9.07 10.34
CA ARG A 64 2.10 10.49 10.15
C ARG A 64 0.74 10.85 10.74
N MET A 65 -0.26 10.01 10.52
CA MET A 65 -1.61 10.17 11.05
C MET A 65 -1.64 10.11 12.58
N ALA A 66 -0.91 9.18 13.20
CA ALA A 66 -0.82 9.09 14.66
C ALA A 66 -0.21 10.35 15.27
N LYS A 67 0.89 10.85 14.68
CA LYS A 67 1.52 12.11 15.11
C LYS A 67 0.58 13.31 14.96
N LEU A 68 -0.12 13.40 13.82
CA LEU A 68 -1.09 14.47 13.59
C LEU A 68 -2.26 14.40 14.57
N LYS A 69 -2.81 13.21 14.82
CA LYS A 69 -3.91 13.02 15.78
C LYS A 69 -3.50 13.37 17.21
N ALA A 70 -2.26 13.04 17.60
CA ALA A 70 -1.76 13.41 18.91
C ALA A 70 -1.80 14.93 19.12
N VAL A 71 -1.34 15.68 18.12
CA VAL A 71 -1.35 17.15 18.12
C VAL A 71 -2.76 17.72 18.02
N GLU A 72 -3.57 17.25 17.07
CA GLU A 72 -4.92 17.75 16.81
C GLU A 72 -5.83 17.60 18.03
N ARG A 73 -5.78 16.43 18.68
CA ARG A 73 -6.68 16.11 19.79
C ARG A 73 -6.09 16.37 21.17
N SER A 74 -4.84 16.83 21.22
CA SER A 74 -4.10 17.01 22.47
C SER A 74 -4.07 15.76 23.35
N VAL A 75 -3.91 14.59 22.73
CA VAL A 75 -3.80 13.28 23.40
C VAL A 75 -2.51 12.56 23.03
N ASN A 76 -2.10 11.61 23.85
CA ASN A 76 -1.02 10.68 23.52
C ASN A 76 -1.55 9.65 22.53
N VAL A 77 -0.76 9.30 21.52
CA VAL A 77 -1.11 8.27 20.54
C VAL A 77 0.05 7.29 20.42
N SER A 78 -0.21 6.00 20.55
CA SER A 78 0.81 4.95 20.45
C SER A 78 0.59 4.06 19.22
N ILE A 79 1.69 3.53 18.69
CA ILE A 79 1.70 2.57 17.60
C ILE A 79 2.42 1.32 18.08
N CYS A 80 1.80 0.17 17.87
CA CYS A 80 2.28 -1.10 18.39
C CYS A 80 2.16 -2.23 17.35
N PRO A 81 3.19 -3.10 17.20
CA PRO A 81 3.01 -4.34 16.47
C PRO A 81 2.36 -5.39 17.38
N VAL A 82 1.23 -5.96 16.96
CA VAL A 82 0.45 -6.98 17.70
C VAL A 82 0.05 -8.09 16.74
N ASN A 83 0.45 -9.34 16.99
CA ASN A 83 0.02 -10.51 16.22
C ASN A 83 0.08 -10.33 14.69
N ASN A 84 1.23 -9.90 14.17
CA ASN A 84 1.43 -9.56 12.76
C ASN A 84 0.51 -8.46 12.20
N SER A 85 0.06 -7.58 13.07
CA SER A 85 -0.68 -6.38 12.71
C SER A 85 -0.02 -5.17 13.35
N ILE A 86 -0.31 -3.98 12.84
CA ILE A 86 0.14 -2.72 13.43
C ILE A 86 -1.09 -1.99 13.90
N VAL A 87 -1.18 -1.76 15.21
CA VAL A 87 -2.33 -1.14 15.85
C VAL A 87 -1.95 0.23 16.36
N VAL A 88 -2.79 1.22 16.08
CA VAL A 88 -2.68 2.58 16.60
C VAL A 88 -3.71 2.76 17.70
N TYR A 89 -3.26 3.19 18.88
CA TYR A 89 -4.08 3.45 20.05
C TYR A 89 -4.12 4.94 20.37
N ASP A 90 -5.31 5.45 20.65
CA ASP A 90 -5.49 6.69 21.39
C ASP A 90 -5.37 6.38 22.89
N LYS A 91 -4.35 6.98 23.51
CA LYS A 91 -3.96 6.76 24.89
C LYS A 91 -4.44 7.87 25.83
N GLY A 92 -5.11 8.92 25.34
CA GLY A 92 -5.50 10.05 26.17
C GLY A 92 -4.30 10.67 26.87
N SER A 93 -4.26 10.64 28.20
CA SER A 93 -3.13 11.13 29.00
C SER A 93 -2.10 10.06 29.37
N ASP A 94 -2.32 8.80 29.03
CA ASP A 94 -1.46 7.67 29.42
C ASP A 94 -0.11 7.70 28.68
N ARG A 95 0.97 7.56 29.44
CA ARG A 95 2.37 7.58 28.98
C ARG A 95 3.08 6.24 29.19
N SER A 96 2.32 5.18 29.49
CA SER A 96 2.82 3.82 29.64
C SER A 96 3.43 3.27 28.34
N TYR A 97 3.95 2.04 28.43
CA TYR A 97 4.47 1.29 27.30
C TYR A 97 3.47 1.25 26.12
N PRO A 98 3.89 1.56 24.87
CA PRO A 98 3.00 1.69 23.70
C PRO A 98 2.16 0.45 23.38
N CYS A 99 2.64 -0.72 23.82
CA CYS A 99 2.14 -2.05 23.46
C CYS A 99 1.53 -2.82 24.63
N ASP A 100 1.12 -2.15 25.70
CA ASP A 100 0.47 -2.75 26.87
C ASP A 100 -1.01 -3.17 26.62
N GLY A 101 -1.55 -2.90 25.43
CA GLY A 101 -2.94 -3.20 25.06
C GLY A 101 -3.98 -2.20 25.59
N ASN A 102 -3.57 -1.17 26.32
CA ASN A 102 -4.47 -0.15 26.87
C ASN A 102 -4.77 0.94 25.84
N GLY A 103 -5.93 1.59 25.98
CA GLY A 103 -6.36 2.70 25.11
C GLY A 103 -7.34 2.27 24.01
N LYS A 104 -7.85 3.25 23.27
CA LYS A 104 -8.84 3.02 22.22
C LYS A 104 -8.15 2.77 20.89
N ILE A 105 -8.45 1.65 20.24
CA ILE A 105 -7.97 1.38 18.88
C ILE A 105 -8.59 2.40 17.92
N ILE A 106 -7.73 3.09 17.16
CA ILE A 106 -8.15 4.10 16.17
C ILE A 106 -7.79 3.74 14.74
N TYR A 107 -6.84 2.82 14.55
CA TYR A 107 -6.42 2.33 13.23
C TYR A 107 -5.70 0.99 13.37
N THR A 108 -5.87 0.10 12.39
CA THR A 108 -5.20 -1.20 12.37
C THR A 108 -4.80 -1.54 10.95
N ILE A 109 -3.55 -1.96 10.78
CA ILE A 109 -3.01 -2.55 9.55
C ILE A 109 -2.88 -4.05 9.79
N ASN A 110 -3.65 -4.85 9.06
CA ASN A 110 -3.53 -6.31 9.12
C ASN A 110 -2.55 -6.76 8.04
N ILE A 111 -1.51 -7.50 8.43
CA ILE A 111 -0.50 -7.97 7.48
C ILE A 111 -0.64 -9.48 7.31
N ASP A 112 -0.73 -9.91 6.06
CA ASP A 112 -0.71 -11.32 5.70
C ASP A 112 0.71 -11.90 5.87
N ASN A 113 0.83 -12.91 6.74
CA ASN A 113 2.07 -13.66 7.00
C ASN A 113 2.69 -14.27 5.73
N SER A 114 1.90 -14.54 4.68
CA SER A 114 2.39 -15.06 3.40
C SER A 114 3.17 -14.02 2.56
N ILE A 115 3.05 -12.74 2.96
CA ILE A 115 3.64 -11.57 2.29
C ILE A 115 4.72 -10.94 3.18
N ALA A 116 4.42 -10.71 4.45
CA ALA A 116 5.32 -10.02 5.36
C ALA A 116 5.09 -10.37 6.84
N THR A 117 6.12 -10.14 7.64
CA THR A 117 6.06 -10.20 9.10
C THR A 117 6.33 -8.85 9.73
N VAL A 118 5.69 -8.57 10.87
CA VAL A 118 5.86 -7.33 11.63
C VAL A 118 6.59 -7.62 12.93
N LYS A 119 7.61 -6.82 13.23
CA LYS A 119 8.35 -6.84 14.49
C LYS A 119 8.59 -5.43 15.00
N GLY A 120 8.93 -5.30 16.27
CA GLY A 120 9.35 -4.02 16.84
C GLY A 120 8.85 -3.81 18.26
N SER A 121 9.27 -2.71 18.87
CA SER A 121 8.91 -2.34 20.24
C SER A 121 7.67 -1.45 20.34
N GLY A 122 7.21 -0.90 19.20
CA GLY A 122 6.26 0.20 19.19
C GLY A 122 6.86 1.53 19.67
N PHE A 123 6.09 2.60 19.56
CA PHE A 123 6.47 3.94 20.03
C PHE A 123 5.22 4.82 20.24
N SER A 124 5.37 5.95 20.94
CA SER A 124 4.26 6.85 21.28
C SER A 124 4.60 8.32 21.01
N PHE A 125 3.61 9.09 20.57
CA PHE A 125 3.68 10.55 20.43
C PHE A 125 2.88 11.26 21.52
N ASP A 126 3.36 12.42 21.97
CA ASP A 126 2.65 13.33 22.86
C ASP A 126 1.85 14.41 22.09
N PRO A 127 1.00 15.20 22.77
CA PRO A 127 0.26 16.33 22.20
C PRO A 127 1.09 17.38 21.46
N ARG A 128 2.42 17.39 21.62
CA ARG A 128 3.33 18.33 20.96
C ARG A 128 4.00 17.70 19.73
N GLY A 129 3.66 16.45 19.40
CA GLY A 129 4.25 15.69 18.32
C GLY A 129 5.65 15.15 18.64
N LEU A 130 6.05 15.15 19.91
CA LEU A 130 7.31 14.58 20.38
C LEU A 130 7.14 13.11 20.73
N GLY A 131 8.21 12.33 20.62
CA GLY A 131 8.20 10.93 21.06
C GLY A 131 8.22 10.83 22.58
N ILE A 132 7.23 10.19 23.20
CA ILE A 132 7.25 9.90 24.65
C ILE A 132 8.16 8.70 24.90
N ILE A 133 7.89 7.63 24.16
CA ILE A 133 8.65 6.39 24.15
C ILE A 133 9.11 6.18 22.72
N GLY A 134 10.43 6.21 22.54
CA GLY A 134 11.05 5.89 21.26
C GLY A 134 11.04 4.38 21.01
N GLY A 135 11.20 4.00 19.75
CA GLY A 135 11.18 2.60 19.36
C GLY A 135 11.14 2.43 17.86
N ASN A 136 10.75 1.23 17.43
CA ASN A 136 10.66 0.93 16.00
C ASN A 136 9.49 0.02 15.66
N ILE A 137 9.08 0.11 14.41
CA ILE A 137 8.22 -0.87 13.72
C ILE A 137 8.98 -1.31 12.47
N CYS A 138 9.09 -2.61 12.27
CA CYS A 138 9.79 -3.22 11.15
C CYS A 138 8.85 -4.17 10.42
N ILE A 139 8.68 -3.95 9.12
CA ILE A 139 8.01 -4.87 8.21
C ILE A 139 9.11 -5.62 7.44
N GLN A 140 9.13 -6.94 7.56
CA GLN A 140 10.05 -7.82 6.85
C GLN A 140 9.26 -8.60 5.81
N SER A 141 9.78 -8.75 4.60
CA SER A 141 9.18 -9.67 3.61
C SER A 141 9.18 -11.10 4.14
N ALA A 142 8.15 -11.89 3.79
CA ALA A 142 8.02 -13.27 4.26
C ALA A 142 9.18 -14.18 3.84
N ASP A 143 9.84 -13.86 2.73
CA ASP A 143 11.06 -14.54 2.27
C ASP A 143 12.34 -14.08 2.98
N GLY A 144 12.25 -13.09 3.87
CA GLY A 144 13.38 -12.52 4.61
C GLY A 144 14.36 -11.72 3.76
N SER A 145 14.07 -11.48 2.48
CA SER A 145 15.00 -10.85 1.55
C SER A 145 15.17 -9.35 1.79
N MET A 146 14.12 -8.69 2.27
CA MET A 146 14.05 -7.24 2.42
C MET A 146 13.31 -6.85 3.70
N TYR A 147 13.69 -5.69 4.25
CA TYR A 147 12.99 -5.06 5.36
C TYR A 147 12.77 -3.57 5.15
N TYR A 148 11.75 -3.05 5.84
CA TYR A 148 11.45 -1.64 5.96
C TYR A 148 11.15 -1.31 7.43
N LYS A 149 11.95 -0.41 8.02
CA LYS A 149 11.93 -0.10 9.45
C LYS A 149 11.73 1.39 9.66
N ILE A 150 10.71 1.74 10.43
CA ILE A 150 10.51 3.09 10.94
C ILE A 150 11.01 3.13 12.38
N LEU A 151 11.89 4.09 12.67
CA LEU A 151 12.38 4.37 14.00
C LEU A 151 11.91 5.75 14.44
N VAL A 152 11.39 5.84 15.66
CA VAL A 152 11.02 7.11 16.28
C VAL A 152 11.91 7.33 17.49
N GLN A 153 12.60 8.46 17.51
CA GLN A 153 13.44 8.85 18.63
C GLN A 153 12.59 9.39 19.78
N SER A 154 12.93 8.96 20.99
CA SER A 154 12.37 9.54 22.21
C SER A 154 12.73 11.03 22.32
N LEU A 155 11.86 11.80 22.96
CA LEU A 155 11.95 13.24 23.23
C LEU A 155 11.91 14.16 22.00
N SER A 156 12.44 13.75 20.85
CA SER A 156 12.42 14.56 19.63
C SER A 156 11.25 14.24 18.71
N GLY A 157 10.72 13.01 18.75
CA GLY A 157 9.71 12.55 17.81
C GLY A 157 10.19 12.55 16.35
N ARG A 158 11.51 12.56 16.13
CA ARG A 158 12.11 12.43 14.80
C ARG A 158 11.88 11.02 14.27
N ILE A 159 11.36 10.96 13.05
CA ILE A 159 11.06 9.72 12.34
C ILE A 159 12.22 9.46 11.38
N ASN A 160 12.89 8.33 11.53
CA ASN A 160 13.92 7.85 10.62
C ASN A 160 13.44 6.58 9.93
N ILE A 161 13.71 6.48 8.64
CA ILE A 161 13.35 5.31 7.82
C ILE A 161 14.64 4.59 7.46
N GLN A 162 14.65 3.27 7.64
CA GLN A 162 15.71 2.37 7.20
C GLN A 162 15.11 1.30 6.31
N LYS A 163 15.79 1.01 5.21
CA LYS A 163 15.44 -0.07 4.28
C LYS A 163 16.71 -0.81 3.88
N GLY A 164 16.62 -2.11 3.69
CA GLY A 164 17.78 -2.91 3.33
C GLY A 164 17.42 -4.36 3.04
N SER A 165 18.46 -5.16 2.77
CA SER A 165 18.36 -6.59 2.64
C SER A 165 18.54 -7.29 4.00
N GLY A 166 17.90 -8.45 4.15
CA GLY A 166 18.03 -9.31 5.33
C GLY A 166 17.02 -9.06 6.46
N GLY A 167 17.48 -9.31 7.68
CA GLY A 167 16.68 -9.36 8.91
C GLY A 167 16.19 -8.03 9.46
N CYS A 168 14.90 -7.98 9.83
CA CYS A 168 14.46 -7.29 11.04
C CYS A 168 14.85 -8.15 12.26
#